data_AF-A0A345HCK4-F1
#
_entry.id   AF-A0A345HCK4-F1
#
_cell.length_a   1.000
_cell.length_b   1.000
_cell.length_c   1.000
_cell.angle_alpha   90.00
_cell.angle_beta   90.00
_cell.angle_gamma   90.00
#
_symmetry.space_group_name_H-M   'P 1'
#
loop_
_entity.id
_entity.type
_entity.pdbx_description
1 polymer ?
#
loop_
_entity_poly.entity_id
_entity_poly.type
_entity_poly.pdbx_seq_one_letter_code
_entity_poly.pdbx_strand_id
1 'polypeptide(L)'
;MELILKQDVQNLGFKDDIVTVKPGYGRNFLIPQGFAHMATPTARKVLAENLKQRAFKEQKIVDDAKKIAEAIKALEIKITAKAGGDKLFGSVTNADIADVLNKNGQSIDKKYITSGIVKRTGKYTASVRLHREVIVELPFEIVAEQA
;
A
#
# COMPACT_ATOMS: atom_id res chain seq x y z
N MET A 1 5.33 38.39 -1.32
CA MET A 1 6.33 37.64 -0.51
C MET A 1 6.10 36.17 -0.78
N GLU A 2 7.12 35.44 -1.20
CA GLU A 2 7.02 34.02 -1.51
C GLU A 2 7.32 33.16 -0.28
N LEU A 3 6.45 32.19 -0.01
CA LEU A 3 6.55 31.28 1.11
C LEU A 3 6.38 29.84 0.64
N ILE A 4 6.99 28.91 1.35
CA ILE A 4 6.75 27.48 1.22
C ILE A 4 5.90 27.05 2.41
N LEU A 5 4.75 26.42 2.13
CA LEU A 5 3.85 25.92 3.17
C LEU A 5 4.38 24.64 3.80
N LYS A 6 4.35 24.55 5.13
CA LYS A 6 4.72 23.36 5.90
C LYS A 6 3.54 22.43 6.18
N GLN A 7 2.33 22.95 6.05
CA GLN A 7 1.07 22.26 6.27
C GLN A 7 0.00 22.85 5.35
N ASP A 8 -1.11 22.15 5.22
CA ASP A 8 -2.25 22.61 4.45
C ASP A 8 -2.88 23.84 5.11
N VAL A 9 -3.12 24.88 4.34
CA VAL A 9 -3.74 26.13 4.80
C VAL A 9 -4.98 26.39 3.96
N GLN A 10 -6.12 26.47 4.63
CA GLN A 10 -7.41 26.70 3.99
C GLN A 10 -7.38 27.97 3.12
N ASN A 11 -7.87 27.86 1.89
CA ASN A 11 -7.93 28.95 0.89
C ASN A 11 -6.55 29.53 0.49
N LEU A 12 -5.45 28.81 0.74
CA LEU A 12 -4.11 29.24 0.35
C LEU A 12 -3.36 28.18 -0.46
N GLY A 13 -3.29 26.94 0.03
CA GLY A 13 -2.58 25.86 -0.64
C GLY A 13 -2.31 24.66 0.24
N PHE A 14 -1.64 23.66 -0.33
CA PHE A 14 -1.27 22.43 0.35
C PHE A 14 0.17 22.48 0.86
N LYS A 15 0.52 21.52 1.71
CA LYS A 15 1.87 21.31 2.19
C LYS A 15 2.86 21.17 1.02
N ASP A 16 4.03 21.78 1.19
CA ASP A 16 5.12 21.85 0.22
C ASP A 16 4.82 22.72 -1.03
N ASP A 17 3.70 23.46 -1.07
CA ASP A 17 3.43 24.45 -2.12
C ASP A 17 4.20 25.77 -1.93
N ILE A 18 4.63 26.36 -3.06
CA ILE A 18 5.19 27.71 -3.10
C ILE A 18 4.05 28.69 -3.40
N VAL A 19 3.71 29.52 -2.41
CA VAL A 19 2.62 30.50 -2.51
C VAL A 19 3.12 31.93 -2.41
N THR A 20 2.48 32.84 -3.15
CA THR A 20 2.76 34.27 -3.07
C THR A 20 1.70 34.97 -2.24
N VAL A 21 2.10 35.52 -1.09
CA VAL A 21 1.20 36.22 -0.15
C VAL A 21 1.64 37.66 0.10
N LYS A 22 0.72 38.45 0.67
CA LYS A 22 1.04 39.78 1.19
C LYS A 22 2.06 39.68 2.33
N PRO A 23 3.08 40.56 2.40
CA PRO A 23 4.15 40.47 3.41
C PRO A 23 3.66 40.42 4.86
N GLY A 24 2.61 41.17 5.21
CA GLY A 24 2.04 41.18 6.56
C GLY A 24 1.45 39.83 6.95
N TYR A 25 0.73 39.17 6.04
CA TYR A 25 0.15 37.85 6.31
C TYR A 25 1.23 36.78 6.50
N GLY A 26 2.32 36.85 5.71
CA GLY A 26 3.47 35.98 5.86
C GLY A 26 4.22 36.18 7.18
N ARG A 27 4.63 37.42 7.47
CA ARG A 27 5.49 37.76 8.61
C ARG A 27 4.78 37.69 9.96
N ASN A 28 3.50 38.09 10.02
CA ASN A 28 2.79 38.22 11.28
C ASN A 28 1.96 36.99 11.64
N PHE A 29 1.63 36.14 10.67
CA PHE A 29 0.75 34.99 10.87
C PHE A 29 1.39 33.67 10.42
N LEU A 30 1.68 33.49 9.13
CA LEU A 30 2.10 32.19 8.61
C LEU A 30 3.45 31.69 9.13
N ILE A 31 4.45 32.58 9.23
CA ILE A 31 5.78 32.21 9.72
C ILE A 31 5.78 31.99 11.25
N PRO A 32 5.25 32.90 12.09
CA PRO A 32 5.26 32.70 13.54
C PRO A 32 4.43 31.49 14.01
N GLN A 33 3.32 31.19 13.32
CA GLN A 33 2.49 30.01 13.61
C GLN A 33 3.10 28.71 13.07
N GLY A 34 4.23 28.78 12.36
CA GLY A 34 4.90 27.60 11.79
C GLY A 34 4.22 27.02 10.54
N PHE A 35 3.24 27.70 9.97
CA PHE A 35 2.50 27.24 8.79
C PHE A 35 3.33 27.36 7.50
N ALA A 36 4.30 28.27 7.47
CA ALA A 36 5.15 28.47 6.30
C ALA A 36 6.57 28.92 6.66
N HIS A 37 7.49 28.83 5.69
CA HIS A 37 8.80 29.47 5.77
C HIS A 37 9.12 30.24 4.48
N MET A 38 10.15 31.09 4.52
CA MET A 38 10.55 31.86 3.34
C MET A 38 11.01 30.96 2.19
N ALA A 39 10.55 31.27 0.99
CA ALA A 39 10.96 30.60 -0.24
C ALA A 39 12.31 31.15 -0.77
N THR A 40 13.37 31.02 0.02
CA THR A 40 14.72 31.41 -0.44
C THR A 40 15.19 30.51 -1.59
N PRO A 41 16.14 30.94 -2.43
CA PRO A 41 16.68 30.10 -3.50
C PRO A 41 17.19 28.74 -2.99
N THR A 42 17.83 28.72 -1.82
CA THR A 42 18.26 27.48 -1.16
C THR A 42 17.08 26.63 -0.73
N ALA A 43 16.07 27.22 -0.10
CA ALA A 43 14.89 26.49 0.36
C ALA A 43 14.10 25.85 -0.80
N ARG A 44 14.00 26.54 -1.95
CA ARG A 44 13.41 25.98 -3.17
C ARG A 44 14.17 24.77 -3.71
N LYS A 45 15.50 24.83 -3.73
CA LYS A 45 16.34 23.68 -4.13
C LYS A 45 16.14 22.48 -3.21
N VAL A 46 16.12 22.72 -1.89
CA VAL A 46 15.87 21.67 -0.89
C VAL A 46 14.48 21.06 -1.07
N LEU A 47 13.46 21.86 -1.32
CA LEU A 47 12.10 21.37 -1.59
C LEU A 47 12.04 20.50 -2.85
N ALA A 48 12.64 20.96 -3.94
CA ALA A 48 12.70 20.18 -5.18
C ALA A 48 13.39 18.83 -4.98
N GLU A 49 14.49 18.81 -4.23
CA GLU A 49 15.22 17.58 -3.90
C GLU A 49 14.38 16.65 -3.02
N ASN A 50 13.73 17.18 -1.97
CA ASN A 50 12.84 16.40 -1.11
C ASN A 50 11.67 15.79 -1.88
N LEU A 51 11.06 16.54 -2.80
CA LEU A 51 9.98 16.03 -3.65
C LEU A 51 10.47 14.91 -4.57
N LYS A 52 11.65 15.07 -5.19
CA LYS A 52 12.28 14.01 -5.99
C LYS A 52 12.55 12.76 -5.16
N GLN A 53 13.12 12.91 -3.97
CA GLN A 53 13.41 11.79 -3.09
C GLN A 53 12.14 11.08 -2.62
N ARG A 54 11.07 11.82 -2.31
CA ARG A 54 9.77 11.22 -1.98
C ARG A 54 9.19 10.46 -3.17
N ALA A 55 9.19 11.06 -4.35
CA ALA A 55 8.71 10.40 -5.57
C ALA A 55 9.51 9.13 -5.88
N PHE A 56 10.83 9.17 -5.74
CA PHE A 56 11.69 8.00 -5.93
C PHE A 56 11.43 6.90 -4.90
N LYS A 57 11.22 7.26 -3.63
CA LYS A 57 10.86 6.31 -2.57
C LYS A 57 9.50 5.66 -2.85
N GLU A 58 8.51 6.47 -3.24
CA GLU A 58 7.17 5.98 -3.60
C GLU A 58 7.24 5.02 -4.78
N GLN A 59 7.94 5.40 -5.85
CA GLN A 59 8.16 4.54 -7.02
C GLN A 59 8.84 3.23 -6.62
N LYS A 60 9.89 3.28 -5.79
CA LYS A 60 10.56 2.07 -5.31
C LYS A 60 9.62 1.15 -4.54
N ILE A 61 8.78 1.71 -3.66
CA ILE A 61 7.78 0.93 -2.91
C ILE A 61 6.77 0.27 -3.87
N VAL A 62 6.29 1.02 -4.86
CA VAL A 62 5.37 0.52 -5.89
C VAL A 62 6.03 -0.57 -6.73
N ASP A 63 7.30 -0.39 -7.11
CA ASP A 63 8.03 -1.35 -7.93
C ASP A 63 8.38 -2.63 -7.15
N ASP A 64 8.74 -2.51 -5.87
CA ASP A 64 8.94 -3.66 -4.99
C ASP A 64 7.61 -4.42 -4.78
N ALA A 65 6.49 -3.71 -4.64
CA ALA A 65 5.16 -4.32 -4.59
C ALA A 65 4.78 -5.01 -5.92
N LYS A 66 5.16 -4.47 -7.07
CA LYS A 66 4.95 -5.11 -8.38
C LYS A 66 5.80 -6.37 -8.55
N LYS A 67 7.05 -6.38 -8.08
CA LYS A 67 7.89 -7.60 -8.10
C LYS A 67 7.27 -8.71 -7.25
N ILE A 68 6.79 -8.36 -6.06
CA ILE A 68 6.06 -9.31 -5.20
C ILE A 68 4.78 -9.78 -5.90
N ALA A 69 4.07 -8.89 -6.58
CA ALA A 69 2.88 -9.25 -7.36
C ALA A 69 3.17 -10.29 -8.45
N GLU A 70 4.26 -10.12 -9.19
CA GLU A 70 4.70 -11.08 -10.22
C GLU A 70 5.08 -12.42 -9.60
N ALA A 71 5.80 -12.42 -8.49
CA ALA A 71 6.14 -13.64 -7.76
C ALA A 71 4.90 -14.39 -7.27
N ILE A 72 3.88 -13.67 -6.77
CA ILE A 72 2.61 -14.25 -6.32
C ILE A 72 1.81 -14.82 -7.49
N LYS A 73 1.76 -14.15 -8.64
CA LYS A 73 1.04 -14.64 -9.83
C LYS A 73 1.66 -15.91 -10.40
N ALA A 74 2.97 -16.08 -10.27
CA ALA A 74 3.67 -17.28 -10.74
C ALA A 74 3.51 -18.48 -9.78
N LEU A 75 3.02 -18.27 -8.56
CA LEU A 75 2.83 -19.32 -7.58
C LEU A 75 1.47 -20.00 -7.75
N GLU A 76 1.48 -21.27 -8.08
CA GLU A 76 0.29 -22.12 -7.95
C GLU A 76 0.14 -22.58 -6.50
N ILE A 77 -0.82 -21.99 -5.79
CA ILE A 77 -1.04 -22.30 -4.37
C ILE A 77 -2.05 -23.43 -4.23
N LYS A 78 -1.60 -24.55 -3.65
CA LYS A 78 -2.43 -25.69 -3.27
C LYS A 78 -2.61 -25.73 -1.76
N ILE A 79 -3.86 -25.71 -1.31
CA ILE A 79 -4.24 -25.77 0.09
C ILE A 79 -4.85 -27.15 0.34
N THR A 80 -4.18 -27.97 1.14
CA THR A 80 -4.68 -29.28 1.56
C THR A 80 -5.55 -29.10 2.81
N ALA A 81 -6.79 -29.59 2.75
CA ALA A 81 -7.72 -29.54 3.89
C ALA A 81 -8.53 -30.85 4.00
N LYS A 82 -8.90 -31.22 5.23
CA LYS A 82 -9.74 -32.40 5.48
C LYS A 82 -11.13 -32.20 4.87
N ALA A 83 -11.51 -33.09 3.97
CA ALA A 83 -12.79 -33.05 3.25
C ALA A 83 -13.53 -34.38 3.35
N GLY A 84 -14.86 -34.30 3.44
CA GLY A 84 -15.77 -35.43 3.29
C GLY A 84 -16.47 -35.31 1.94
N GLY A 85 -15.91 -35.92 0.90
CA GLY A 85 -16.31 -35.68 -0.49
C GLY A 85 -15.99 -34.24 -0.92
N ASP A 86 -16.97 -33.52 -1.46
CA ASP A 86 -16.79 -32.14 -1.93
C ASP A 86 -16.90 -31.06 -0.84
N LYS A 87 -17.26 -31.45 0.39
CA LYS A 87 -17.47 -30.51 1.51
C LYS A 87 -16.31 -30.62 2.49
N LEU A 88 -15.72 -29.47 2.83
CA LEU A 88 -14.67 -29.39 3.85
C LEU A 88 -15.28 -29.56 5.24
N PHE A 89 -14.58 -30.29 6.12
CA PHE A 89 -14.97 -30.40 7.54
C PHE A 89 -14.77 -29.07 8.28
N GLY A 90 -13.78 -28.29 7.85
CA GLY A 90 -13.54 -26.92 8.30
C GLY A 90 -13.87 -25.87 7.23
N SER A 91 -13.24 -24.72 7.34
CA SER A 91 -13.30 -23.67 6.33
C SER A 91 -11.91 -23.11 6.06
N VAL A 92 -11.62 -22.84 4.79
CA VAL A 92 -10.43 -22.09 4.40
C VAL A 92 -10.75 -20.60 4.50
N THR A 93 -9.90 -19.88 5.21
CA THR A 93 -10.03 -18.45 5.50
C THR A 93 -8.80 -17.70 4.98
N ASN A 94 -8.86 -16.36 5.03
CA ASN A 94 -7.72 -15.52 4.66
C ASN A 94 -6.45 -15.82 5.50
N ALA A 95 -6.61 -16.35 6.72
CA ALA A 95 -5.47 -16.72 7.57
C ALA A 95 -4.71 -17.92 6.99
N ASP A 96 -5.42 -18.95 6.52
CA ASP A 96 -4.82 -20.13 5.92
C ASP A 96 -4.05 -19.77 4.63
N ILE A 97 -4.59 -18.86 3.83
CA ILE A 97 -3.91 -18.34 2.63
C ILE A 97 -2.66 -17.54 3.01
N ALA A 98 -2.72 -16.71 4.05
CA ALA A 98 -1.57 -15.97 4.55
C ALA A 98 -0.46 -16.92 5.03
N ASP A 99 -0.82 -18.00 5.73
CA ASP A 99 0.15 -19.00 6.20
C ASP A 99 0.81 -19.76 5.05
N VAL A 100 0.07 -20.09 4.00
CA VAL A 100 0.64 -20.72 2.81
C VAL A 100 1.54 -19.75 2.04
N LEU A 101 1.17 -18.47 1.93
CA LEU A 101 2.03 -17.44 1.35
C LEU A 101 3.32 -17.24 2.16
N ASN A 102 3.21 -17.21 3.49
CA ASN A 102 4.36 -17.14 4.40
C ASN A 102 5.33 -18.31 4.19
N LYS A 103 4.81 -19.54 4.03
CA LYS A 103 5.62 -20.74 3.72
C LYS A 103 6.34 -20.63 2.37
N ASN A 104 5.72 -19.96 1.40
CA ASN A 104 6.32 -19.69 0.08
C ASN A 104 7.24 -18.46 0.07
N GLY A 105 7.59 -17.92 1.25
CA GLY A 105 8.54 -16.81 1.39
C GLY A 105 7.93 -15.41 1.20
N GLN A 106 6.61 -15.30 1.07
CA GLN A 106 5.91 -14.02 0.92
C GLN A 106 5.13 -13.70 2.20
N SER A 107 5.68 -12.81 3.04
CA SER A 107 5.02 -12.45 4.29
C SER A 107 3.97 -11.36 4.09
N ILE A 108 2.70 -11.76 4.11
CA ILE A 108 1.54 -10.90 3.87
C ILE A 108 0.55 -11.04 5.02
N ASP A 109 0.14 -9.92 5.60
CA ASP A 109 -0.89 -9.90 6.66
C ASP A 109 -2.25 -10.27 6.06
N LYS A 110 -3.00 -11.14 6.75
CA LYS A 110 -4.36 -11.56 6.42
C LYS A 110 -5.34 -10.41 6.17
N LYS A 111 -5.08 -9.21 6.70
CA LYS A 111 -5.88 -8.00 6.46
C LYS A 111 -5.86 -7.54 5.00
N TYR A 112 -4.81 -7.86 4.27
CA TYR A 112 -4.63 -7.48 2.88
C TYR A 112 -5.13 -8.53 1.89
N ILE A 113 -5.57 -9.68 2.39
CA ILE A 113 -6.10 -10.78 1.58
C ILE A 113 -7.63 -10.74 1.68
N THR A 114 -8.31 -10.98 0.57
CA THR A 114 -9.77 -11.13 0.52
C THR A 114 -10.10 -12.32 -0.38
N SER A 115 -10.50 -13.44 0.23
CA SER A 115 -10.93 -14.66 -0.47
C SER A 115 -12.33 -15.12 -0.08
N GLY A 116 -12.94 -14.51 0.93
CA GLY A 116 -14.13 -15.05 1.58
C GLY A 116 -13.86 -16.35 2.34
N ILE A 117 -14.91 -16.92 2.92
CA ILE A 117 -14.84 -18.19 3.65
C ILE A 117 -15.24 -19.33 2.69
N VAL A 118 -14.31 -20.25 2.44
CA VAL A 118 -14.53 -21.36 1.51
C VAL A 118 -14.76 -22.66 2.28
N LYS A 119 -15.80 -23.41 1.91
CA LYS A 119 -16.24 -24.66 2.58
C LYS A 119 -16.30 -25.87 1.66
N ARG A 120 -15.79 -25.75 0.43
CA ARG A 120 -15.78 -26.82 -0.58
C ARG A 120 -14.41 -26.90 -1.24
N THR A 121 -14.09 -28.06 -1.78
CA THR A 121 -12.91 -28.28 -2.62
C THR A 121 -13.13 -27.65 -4.00
N GLY A 122 -12.05 -27.24 -4.66
CA GLY A 122 -12.12 -26.61 -5.98
C GLY A 122 -11.13 -25.47 -6.17
N LYS A 123 -11.26 -24.78 -7.30
CA LYS A 123 -10.42 -23.65 -7.70
C LYS A 123 -11.10 -22.34 -7.33
N TYR A 124 -10.37 -21.47 -6.66
CA TYR A 124 -10.85 -20.18 -6.18
C TYR A 124 -9.80 -19.09 -6.45
N THR A 125 -10.23 -17.84 -6.38
CA THR A 125 -9.38 -16.67 -6.58
C THR A 125 -9.45 -15.79 -5.34
N ALA A 126 -8.30 -15.44 -4.77
CA ALA A 126 -8.17 -14.48 -3.68
C ALA A 126 -7.59 -13.17 -4.21
N SER A 127 -8.11 -12.03 -3.78
CA SER A 127 -7.47 -10.74 -4.07
C SER A 127 -6.50 -10.37 -2.94
N VAL A 128 -5.25 -10.09 -3.29
CA VAL A 128 -4.17 -9.69 -2.38
C VAL A 128 -3.78 -8.25 -2.67
N ARG A 129 -3.93 -7.35 -1.70
CA ARG A 129 -3.60 -5.93 -1.81
C ARG A 129 -2.20 -5.66 -1.25
N LEU A 130 -1.21 -5.50 -2.11
CA LEU A 130 0.19 -5.25 -1.70
C LEU A 130 0.48 -3.75 -1.51
N HIS A 131 -0.16 -2.90 -2.32
CA HIS A 131 -0.06 -1.45 -2.22
C HIS A 131 -1.42 -0.81 -2.56
N ARG A 132 -1.60 0.49 -2.30
CA ARG A 132 -2.83 1.22 -2.63
C ARG A 132 -3.21 1.08 -4.11
N GLU A 133 -2.20 0.97 -4.97
CA GLU A 133 -2.35 0.85 -6.43
C GLU A 133 -2.07 -0.56 -6.96
N VAL A 134 -1.61 -1.49 -6.11
CA VAL A 134 -1.19 -2.84 -6.52
C VAL A 134 -2.07 -3.88 -5.83
N ILE A 135 -3.05 -4.38 -6.58
CA ILE A 135 -3.95 -5.48 -6.20
C ILE A 135 -3.70 -6.64 -7.16
N VAL A 136 -3.58 -7.85 -6.61
CA VAL A 136 -3.22 -9.07 -7.34
C VAL A 136 -4.27 -10.12 -7.09
N GLU A 137 -4.73 -10.76 -8.16
CA GLU A 137 -5.56 -11.95 -8.06
C GLU A 137 -4.65 -13.18 -7.99
N LEU A 138 -4.79 -13.94 -6.91
CA LEU A 138 -4.10 -15.18 -6.65
C LEU A 138 -5.08 -16.34 -6.88
N PRO A 139 -4.90 -17.15 -7.92
CA PRO A 139 -5.61 -18.43 -8.04
C PRO A 139 -5.05 -19.42 -7.01
N PHE A 140 -5.94 -20.09 -6.29
CA PHE A 140 -5.58 -21.16 -5.37
C PHE A 140 -6.54 -22.34 -5.50
N GLU A 141 -6.02 -23.54 -5.30
CA GLU A 141 -6.77 -24.78 -5.39
C GLU A 141 -6.84 -25.44 -4.02
N ILE A 142 -8.04 -25.83 -3.61
CA ILE A 142 -8.27 -26.58 -2.38
C ILE A 142 -8.39 -28.05 -2.72
N VAL A 143 -7.47 -28.85 -2.20
CA VAL A 143 -7.40 -30.30 -2.41
C VAL A 143 -7.75 -31.01 -1.10
N ALA A 144 -8.52 -32.10 -1.20
CA ALA A 144 -8.82 -32.95 -0.06
C ALA A 144 -7.54 -33.66 0.41
N GLU A 145 -7.20 -33.52 1.69
CA GLU A 145 -6.21 -34.37 2.33
C GLU A 145 -6.80 -35.79 2.41
N GLN A 146 -6.36 -36.69 1.54
CA GLN A 146 -6.73 -38.10 1.60
C GLN A 146 -6.14 -38.70 2.88
N ALA A 147 -7.01 -39.27 3.71
CA ALA A 147 -6.65 -39.99 4.93
C ALA A 147 -5.91 -41.29 4.62
#